data_AF-A0A3D4PBP6-F1
#
_entry.id   AF-A0A3D4PBP6-F1
#
_cell.length_a   1.000
_cell.length_b   1.000
_cell.length_c   1.000
_cell.angle_alpha   90.00
_cell.angle_beta   90.00
_cell.angle_gamma   90.00
#
_symmetry.space_group_name_H-M   'P 1'
#
loop_
_entity.id
_entity.type
_entity.pdbx_description
1 polymer ?
#
loop_
_entity_poly.entity_id
_entity_poly.type
_entity_poly.pdbx_seq_one_letter_code
_entity_poly.pdbx_strand_id
1 'polypeptide(L)' 'MMSSWKSLHQIHWKIDMTLNKKQKKQIDVLRQKIQKQRQLLSAAKQQTDDPAEIEQFQKEIADHEAAIEKIKSE' A
#
# COMPACT_ATOMS: atom_id res chain seq x y z
N MET A 1 -3.59 -22.67 17.09
CA MET A 1 -3.82 -21.63 16.06
C MET A 1 -2.89 -20.43 16.31
N MET A 2 -1.66 -20.42 15.80
CA MET A 2 -0.75 -19.24 15.86
C MET A 2 0.28 -19.22 14.71
N SER A 3 -0.08 -19.69 13.51
CA SER A 3 0.90 -19.85 12.40
C SER A 3 0.71 -18.89 11.23
N SER A 4 -0.23 -17.94 11.29
CA SER A 4 -0.52 -17.04 10.16
C SER A 4 0.33 -15.76 10.14
N TRP A 5 0.93 -15.34 11.27
CA TRP A 5 1.72 -14.11 11.32
C TRP A 5 3.19 -14.26 10.94
N LYS A 6 3.77 -15.47 11.06
CA LYS A 6 5.18 -15.72 10.70
C LYS A 6 5.39 -15.75 9.18
N SER A 7 4.39 -16.20 8.41
CA SER A 7 4.51 -16.35 6.95
C SER A 7 4.55 -15.00 6.21
N LEU A 8 3.70 -14.04 6.60
CA LEU A 8 3.68 -12.70 6.02
C LEU A 8 4.95 -11.91 6.32
N HIS A 9 5.46 -12.02 7.55
CA HIS A 9 6.74 -11.40 7.94
C HIS A 9 7.92 -11.96 7.14
N GLN A 10 7.93 -13.28 6.90
CA GLN A 10 9.01 -13.95 6.19
C GLN A 10 9.05 -13.64 4.69
N ILE A 11 7.88 -13.44 4.06
CA ILE A 11 7.79 -13.02 2.65
C ILE A 11 8.19 -11.54 2.51
N HIS A 12 7.69 -10.68 3.41
CA HIS A 12 8.04 -9.25 3.41
C HIS A 12 9.55 -9.03 3.60
N TRP A 13 10.16 -9.77 4.54
CA TRP A 13 11.59 -9.67 4.84
C TRP A 13 12.47 -10.15 3.69
N LYS A 14 12.07 -11.19 2.96
CA LYS A 14 12.81 -11.67 1.78
C LYS A 14 12.81 -10.66 0.63
N ILE A 15 11.67 -10.00 0.36
CA ILE A 15 11.57 -8.96 -0.67
C ILE A 15 12.40 -7.73 -0.26
N ASP A 16 12.45 -7.42 1.04
CA ASP A 16 13.27 -6.32 1.53
C ASP A 16 14.77 -6.61 1.32
N MET A 17 15.24 -7.84 1.52
CA MET A 17 16.64 -8.21 1.27
C MET A 17 17.11 -8.03 -0.19
N THR A 18 16.21 -8.13 -1.18
CA THR A 18 16.57 -8.08 -2.62
C THR A 18 16.56 -6.67 -3.23
N LEU A 19 15.89 -5.70 -2.60
CA LEU A 19 15.71 -4.36 -3.17
C LEU A 19 16.82 -3.38 -2.74
N ASN A 20 17.19 -2.44 -3.61
CA ASN A 20 18.15 -1.39 -3.29
C ASN A 20 17.54 -0.35 -2.33
N LYS A 21 18.38 0.33 -1.53
CA LYS A 21 18.01 1.39 -0.58
C LYS A 21 17.11 2.48 -1.20
N LYS A 22 17.32 2.82 -2.48
CA LYS A 22 16.45 3.77 -3.20
C LYS A 22 15.04 3.21 -3.40
N GLN A 23 14.93 1.98 -3.93
CA GLN A 23 13.66 1.28 -4.14
C GLN A 23 12.90 1.11 -2.83
N LYS A 24 13.58 0.69 -1.74
CA LYS A 24 12.97 0.57 -0.41
C LYS A 24 12.35 1.88 0.07
N LYS A 25 13.10 2.98 -0.02
CA LYS A 25 12.59 4.32 0.36
C LYS A 25 11.38 4.72 -0.48
N GLN A 26 11.41 4.44 -1.78
CA GLN A 26 10.29 4.76 -2.66
C GLN A 26 9.06 3.95 -2.29
N ILE A 27 9.19 2.63 -2.06
CA ILE A 27 8.09 1.77 -1.60
C ILE A 27 7.56 2.24 -0.24
N ASP A 28 8.43 2.64 0.69
CA ASP A 28 8.01 3.14 2.01
C ASP A 28 7.14 4.41 1.88
N VAL A 29 7.58 5.38 1.07
CA VAL A 29 6.80 6.59 0.79
C VAL A 29 5.46 6.26 0.14
N LEU A 30 5.43 5.34 -0.84
CA LEU A 30 4.19 4.91 -1.48
C LEU A 30 3.24 4.22 -0.49
N ARG A 31 3.76 3.37 0.41
CA ARG A 31 2.98 2.73 1.47
C ARG A 31 2.37 3.73 2.45
N GLN A 32 3.13 4.75 2.85
CA GLN A 32 2.62 5.83 3.71
C GLN A 32 1.47 6.59 3.04
N LYS A 33 1.59 6.87 1.73
CA LYS A 33 0.52 7.49 0.95
C LYS A 33 -0.74 6.62 0.89
N ILE A 34 -0.58 5.33 0.59
CA ILE A 34 -1.68 4.36 0.56
C ILE A 34 -2.37 4.30 1.94
N GLN A 35 -1.61 4.27 3.03
CA GLN A 35 -2.19 4.23 4.37
C GLN A 35 -3.04 5.47 4.66
N LYS A 36 -2.56 6.66 4.30
CA LYS A 36 -3.31 7.91 4.45
C LYS A 36 -4.58 7.91 3.58
N GLN A 37 -4.48 7.49 2.33
CA GLN A 37 -5.63 7.39 1.41
C GLN A 37 -6.67 6.38 1.90
N ARG A 38 -6.24 5.25 2.46
CA ARG A 38 -7.15 4.25 3.06
C ARG A 38 -7.90 4.81 4.26
N GLN A 39 -7.26 5.64 5.08
CA GLN A 39 -7.92 6.35 6.18
C GLN A 39 -8.95 7.36 5.68
N LEU A 40 -8.58 8.17 4.67
CA LEU A 40 -9.49 9.13 4.04
C LEU A 40 -10.67 8.43 3.38
N LEU A 41 -10.43 7.33 2.65
CA LEU A 41 -11.48 6.52 2.06
C LEU A 41 -12.41 5.91 3.11
N SER A 42 -11.88 5.49 4.26
CA SER A 42 -12.72 5.01 5.37
C SER A 42 -13.60 6.13 5.92
N ALA A 43 -13.06 7.35 6.07
CA ALA A 43 -13.82 8.51 6.51
C ALA A 43 -14.88 8.90 5.48
N ALA A 44 -14.52 9.01 4.20
CA ALA A 44 -15.41 9.33 3.09
C ALA A 44 -16.47 8.25 2.82
N LYS A 45 -16.25 7.00 3.27
CA LYS A 45 -17.30 5.96 3.25
C LYS A 45 -18.26 6.07 4.43
N GLN A 46 -17.79 6.58 5.57
CA GLN A 46 -18.60 6.75 6.78
C GLN A 46 -19.46 8.01 6.70
N GLN A 47 -18.85 9.10 6.26
CA GLN A 47 -19.55 10.34 5.95
C GLN A 47 -20.06 10.18 4.52
N THR A 48 -21.38 10.10 4.31
CA THR A 48 -21.98 9.85 2.99
C THR A 48 -21.87 11.09 2.11
N ASP A 49 -20.66 11.62 1.93
CA ASP A 49 -20.39 12.94 1.34
C ASP A 49 -20.37 12.86 -0.18
N ASP A 50 -19.36 12.22 -0.78
CA ASP A 50 -19.20 12.21 -2.23
C ASP A 50 -18.69 10.85 -2.76
N PRO A 51 -19.48 10.12 -3.57
CA PRO A 51 -19.04 8.88 -4.18
C PRO A 51 -17.86 9.05 -5.15
N ALA A 52 -17.70 10.23 -5.77
CA ALA A 52 -16.58 10.53 -6.65
C ALA A 52 -15.25 10.61 -5.89
N GLU A 53 -15.24 11.12 -4.65
CA GLU A 53 -14.04 11.10 -3.81
C GLU A 53 -13.63 9.67 -3.44
N ILE A 54 -14.61 8.80 -3.16
CA ILE A 54 -14.35 7.38 -2.88
C ILE A 54 -13.70 6.70 -4.10
N GLU A 55 -14.22 6.95 -5.30
CA GLU A 55 -13.65 6.42 -6.55
C GLU A 55 -12.23 6.95 -6.80
N GLN A 56 -12.00 8.25 -6.58
CA GLN A 56 -10.68 8.85 -6.70
C GLN A 56 -9.67 8.21 -5.76
N PHE A 57 -10.00 8.08 -4.46
CA PHE A 57 -9.10 7.43 -3.50
C PHE A 57 -8.83 5.97 -3.85
N GLN A 58 -9.82 5.23 -4.34
CA GLN A 58 -9.62 3.84 -4.80
C GLN A 58 -8.65 3.76 -5.98
N LYS A 59 -8.84 4.63 -6.98
CA LYS A 59 -7.96 4.70 -8.13
C LYS A 59 -6.54 5.06 -7.72
N GLU A 60 -6.38 6.08 -6.88
CA GLU A 60 -5.06 6.47 -6.40
C GLU A 60 -4.38 5.33 -5.63
N ILE A 61 -5.10 4.63 -4.74
CA ILE A 61 -4.53 3.47 -4.03
C ILE A 61 -4.06 2.40 -5.03
N ALA A 62 -4.87 2.08 -6.04
CA ALA A 62 -4.51 1.10 -7.06
C ALA A 62 -3.28 1.53 -7.87
N ASP A 63 -3.17 2.82 -8.24
CA ASP A 63 -2.02 3.36 -8.94
C ASP A 63 -0.74 3.29 -8.09
N HIS A 64 -0.83 3.60 -6.80
CA HIS A 64 0.30 3.49 -5.87
C HIS A 64 0.71 2.02 -5.64
N GLU A 65 -0.25 1.10 -5.58
CA GLU A 65 0.01 -0.33 -5.46
C GLU A 65 0.69 -0.90 -6.71
N ALA A 66 0.22 -0.52 -7.90
CA ALA A 66 0.85 -0.89 -9.17
C ALA A 66 2.29 -0.35 -9.27
N ALA A 67 2.53 0.87 -8.80
CA ALA A 67 3.88 1.43 -8.74
C ALA A 67 4.80 0.63 -7.80
N ILE A 68 4.30 0.19 -6.63
CA ILE A 68 5.06 -0.67 -5.72
C ILE A 68 5.40 -2.01 -6.39
N GLU A 69 4.44 -2.65 -7.06
CA GLU A 69 4.67 -3.92 -7.75
C GLU A 69 5.70 -3.77 -8.88
N LYS A 70 5.64 -2.67 -9.64
CA LYS A 70 6.65 -2.37 -10.66
C LYS A 70 8.05 -2.26 -10.06
N ILE A 71 8.21 -1.52 -8.96
CA ILE A 71 9.50 -1.36 -8.27
C ILE A 71 10.01 -2.71 -7.71
N LYS A 72 9.11 -3.61 -7.29
CA LYS A 72 9.50 -4.95 -6.82
C LYS A 72 9.94 -5.87 -7.96
N SER A 73 9.44 -5.65 -9.17
CA SER A 73 9.78 -6.44 -10.37
C SER A 73 11.01 -5.95 -11.13
N GLU A 74 11.55 -4.78 -10.75
CA GLU A 74 12.80 -4.19 -11.26
C GLU A 74 14.04 -4.74 -10.55
#